data_AF-A0A3B9ZJV4-F1
#
_entry.id   AF-A0A3B9ZJV4-F1
#
_cell.length_a   1.000
_cell.length_b   1.000
_cell.length_c   1.000
_cell.angle_alpha   90.00
_cell.angle_beta   90.00
_cell.angle_gamma   90.00
#
_symmetry.space_group_name_H-M   'P 1'
#
loop_
_entity.id
_entity.type
_entity.pdbx_description
1 polymer ?
#
loop_
_entity_poly.entity_id
_entity_poly.type
_entity_poly.pdbx_seq_one_letter_code
_entity_poly.pdbx_strand_id
1 'polypeptide(L)' 'INSLGKIDKAIILLLLDECSYEEIAEIIGISKTNVATKISRIKMKLKSYLSNN' A
#
# COMPACT_ATOMS: atom_id res chain seq x y z
N ILE A 1 -9.46 -5.46 6.94
CA ILE A 1 -8.87 -5.70 5.59
C ILE A 1 -9.84 -5.36 4.44
N ASN A 2 -11.16 -5.58 4.57
CA ASN A 2 -12.13 -5.26 3.51
C ASN A 2 -12.30 -3.77 3.16
N SER A 3 -11.81 -2.86 4.00
CA SER A 3 -11.82 -1.41 3.76
C SER A 3 -10.67 -0.88 2.89
N LEU A 4 -9.72 -1.74 2.52
CA LEU A 4 -8.66 -1.39 1.57
C LEU A 4 -9.17 -1.59 0.14
N GLY A 5 -9.03 -0.56 -0.69
CA GLY A 5 -9.35 -0.64 -2.11
C GLY A 5 -8.46 -1.66 -2.83
N LYS A 6 -8.87 -2.08 -4.04
CA LYS A 6 -8.12 -3.09 -4.83
C LYS A 6 -6.66 -2.69 -5.05
N ILE A 7 -6.41 -1.42 -5.39
CA ILE A 7 -5.06 -0.88 -5.59
C ILE A 7 -4.25 -0.90 -4.29
N ASP A 8 -4.85 -0.50 -3.18
CA ASP A 8 -4.17 -0.47 -1.88
C ASP A 8 -3.75 -1.89 -1.44
N LYS A 9 -4.61 -2.90 -1.71
CA LYS A 9 -4.28 -4.31 -1.47
C LYS A 9 -3.15 -4.80 -2.37
N ALA A 10 -3.17 -4.45 -3.66
CA ALA A 10 -2.11 -4.82 -4.60
C ALA A 10 -0.76 -4.22 -4.19
N ILE A 11 -0.73 -2.94 -3.79
CA ILE A 11 0.49 -2.28 -3.30
C ILE A 11 1.05 -2.97 -2.06
N ILE A 12 0.21 -3.36 -1.11
CA ILE A 12 0.67 -4.09 0.09
C ILE A 12 1.15 -5.49 -0.23
N LEU A 13 0.47 -6.21 -1.14
CA LEU A 13 0.90 -7.55 -1.54
C LEU A 13 2.30 -7.51 -2.15
N LEU A 14 2.54 -6.61 -3.10
CA LEU A 14 3.86 -6.43 -3.71
C LEU A 14 4.93 -6.00 -2.70
N LEU A 15 4.57 -5.16 -1.73
CA LEU A 15 5.48 -4.79 -0.64
C LEU A 15 5.85 -5.97 0.26
N LEU A 16 4.92 -6.91 0.47
CA LEU A 16 5.17 -8.14 1.22
C LEU A 16 6.02 -9.14 0.43
N ASP A 17 5.92 -9.12 -0.90
CA ASP A 17 6.78 -9.86 -1.83
C ASP A 17 8.15 -9.18 -2.05
N GLU A 18 8.53 -8.25 -1.15
CA GLU A 18 9.80 -7.52 -1.14
C GLU A 18 10.06 -6.65 -2.39
N CYS A 19 9.04 -6.34 -3.20
CA CYS A 19 9.20 -5.43 -4.33
C CYS A 19 9.59 -4.00 -3.85
N SER A 20 10.52 -3.39 -4.58
CA SER A 20 10.90 -1.99 -4.38
C SER A 20 9.77 -1.03 -4.79
N TYR A 21 9.82 0.22 -4.32
CA TYR A 21 8.77 1.20 -4.64
C TYR A 21 8.75 1.54 -6.13
N GLU A 22 9.89 1.44 -6.81
CA GLU A 22 10.06 1.56 -8.25
C GLU A 22 9.35 0.43 -9.00
N GLU A 23 9.57 -0.83 -8.62
CA GLU A 23 8.90 -1.97 -9.25
C GLU A 23 7.39 -1.92 -9.03
N ILE A 24 6.95 -1.56 -7.82
CA ILE A 24 5.52 -1.37 -7.53
C ILE A 24 4.93 -0.25 -8.39
N ALA A 25 5.66 0.84 -8.57
CA ALA A 25 5.24 1.96 -9.41
C ALA A 25 5.04 1.53 -10.87
N GLU A 26 5.98 0.75 -11.40
CA GLU A 26 5.94 0.21 -12.75
C GLU A 26 4.79 -0.78 -12.94
N ILE A 27 4.62 -1.74 -12.02
CA ILE A 27 3.56 -2.76 -12.06
C ILE A 27 2.16 -2.13 -11.96
N ILE A 28 2.00 -1.14 -11.07
CA ILE A 28 0.70 -0.50 -10.81
C ILE A 28 0.41 0.63 -11.82
N GLY A 29 1.41 1.14 -12.53
CA GLY A 29 1.26 2.24 -13.48
C GLY A 29 1.06 3.60 -12.81
N ILE A 30 1.68 3.84 -11.65
CA ILE A 30 1.65 5.12 -10.93
C ILE A 30 3.07 5.55 -10.56
N SER A 31 3.27 6.81 -10.17
CA SER A 31 4.60 7.27 -9.76
C SER A 31 5.06 6.65 -8.43
N LYS A 32 6.38 6.47 -8.27
CA LYS A 32 7.02 6.06 -7.01
C LYS A 32 6.56 6.90 -5.82
N THR A 33 6.43 8.21 -5.99
CA THR A 33 5.95 9.14 -4.95
C THR A 33 4.51 8.82 -4.52
N ASN A 34 3.65 8.45 -5.47
CA ASN A 34 2.28 8.05 -5.18
C ASN A 34 2.23 6.69 -4.46
N VAL A 35 3.09 5.73 -4.83
CA VAL A 35 3.27 4.47 -4.10
C VAL A 35 3.66 4.73 -2.64
N ALA A 36 4.71 5.52 -2.39
CA ALA A 36 5.17 5.84 -1.04
C ALA A 36 4.06 6.49 -0.19
N THR A 37 3.34 7.44 -0.78
CA THR A 37 2.21 8.13 -0.11
C THR A 37 1.07 7.16 0.21
N LYS A 38 0.72 6.27 -0.71
CA LYS A 38 -0.31 5.24 -0.50
C LYS A 38 0.11 4.25 0.58
N ILE A 39 1.33 3.74 0.57
CA ILE A 39 1.86 2.85 1.62
C ILE A 39 1.74 3.51 3.00
N SER A 40 2.15 4.78 3.13
CA SER A 40 2.02 5.52 4.39
C SER A 40 0.56 5.61 4.87
N ARG A 41 -0.37 5.98 3.98
CA ARG A 41 -1.80 6.04 4.29
C ARG A 41 -2.38 4.68 4.66
N ILE A 42 -1.98 3.62 3.98
CA ILE A 42 -2.43 2.25 4.24
C ILE A 42 -1.96 1.80 5.64
N LYS A 43 -0.67 2.02 5.96
CA LYS A 43 -0.12 1.73 7.29
C LYS A 43 -0.87 2.50 8.39
N MET A 44 -1.18 3.78 8.15
CA MET A 44 -1.96 4.59 9.08
C MET A 44 -3.39 4.05 9.28
N LYS A 45 -4.08 3.69 8.20
CA LYS A 45 -5.41 3.05 8.27
C LYS A 45 -5.35 1.75 9.07
N LEU A 46 -4.38 0.88 8.78
CA LEU A 46 -4.20 -0.40 9.49
C LEU A 46 -3.94 -0.18 10.98
N LYS A 47 -3.06 0.76 11.34
CA LYS A 47 -2.81 1.12 12.74
C LYS A 47 -4.08 1.62 13.42
N SER A 48 -4.84 2.50 12.77
CA SER A 48 -6.11 2.99 13.30
C SER A 48 -7.13 1.86 13.53
N TYR A 49 -7.20 0.85 12.67
CA TYR A 49 -8.05 -0.33 12.90
C TYR A 49 -7.59 -1.18 14.08
N LEU A 50 -6.27 -1.36 14.24
CA LEU A 50 -5.73 -2.16 15.34
C LEU A 50 -5.80 -1.43 16.69
N SER A 51 -5.75 -0.10 16.71
CA SER A 51 -5.86 0.70 17.94
C SER A 51 -7.30 1.00 18.36
N ASN A 52 -8.29 0.80 17.49
CA ASN A 52 -9.72 0.96 17.80
C ASN A 52 -10.43 -0.39 18.03
N ASN A 53 -9.68 -1.49 18.16
CA ASN A 53 -10.15 -2.78 18.70
C ASN A 53 -9.43 -3.04 20.02
#